data_AF-A0AA86PBX4-F1
#
_entry.id   AF-A0AA86PBX4-F1
#
_cell.length_a   1.000
_cell.length_b   1.000
_cell.length_c   1.000
_cell.angle_alpha   90.00
_cell.angle_beta   90.00
_cell.angle_gamma   90.00
#
_symmetry.space_group_name_H-M   'P 1'
#
loop_
_entity.id
_entity.type
_entity.pdbx_description
1 polymer ?
#
loop_
_entity_poly.entity_id
_entity_poly.type
_entity_poly.pdbx_seq_one_letter_code
_entity_poly.pdbx_strand_id
1 'polypeptide(L)' 'MFDEQFNYTDTSQVDKQLIQKAIEYMLVYNLSVRQCAQLFKIPKSTLHRNFQRRKQQDCENQYKFLIDKIVTLL' A
#
# COMPACT_ATOMS: atom_id res chain seq x y z
N MET A 1 26.56 -8.48 -14.96
CA MET A 1 26.82 -7.10 -14.53
C MET A 1 25.49 -6.54 -14.04
N PHE A 2 25.41 -6.26 -12.72
CA PHE A 2 24.23 -5.89 -11.91
C PHE A 2 23.12 -6.98 -11.87
N ASP A 3 22.58 -7.37 -10.73
CA ASP A 3 21.91 -6.51 -9.76
C ASP A 3 22.33 -6.74 -8.31
N GLU A 4 22.51 -5.62 -7.61
CA GLU A 4 22.64 -5.52 -6.16
C GLU A 4 21.66 -6.45 -5.43
N GLN A 5 22.19 -7.34 -4.62
CA GLN A 5 21.43 -8.01 -3.57
C GLN A 5 20.98 -6.95 -2.56
N PHE A 6 19.85 -6.30 -2.86
CA PHE A 6 19.16 -5.45 -1.89
C PHE A 6 18.82 -6.33 -0.69
N ASN A 7 19.53 -6.09 0.42
CA ASN A 7 19.33 -6.77 1.68
C ASN A 7 17.98 -6.29 2.25
N TYR A 8 16.89 -6.92 1.81
CA TYR A 8 15.56 -6.68 2.36
C TYR A 8 15.58 -7.16 3.82
N THR A 9 15.08 -6.33 4.73
CA THR A 9 14.88 -6.75 6.12
C THR A 9 14.05 -8.02 6.14
N ASP A 10 14.50 -8.99 6.94
CA ASP A 10 13.90 -10.32 7.09
C ASP A 10 12.37 -10.23 7.04
N THR A 11 11.78 -10.87 6.03
CA THR A 11 10.37 -10.67 5.66
C THR A 11 9.37 -11.17 6.71
N SER A 12 9.87 -11.83 7.75
CA SER A 12 9.12 -12.33 8.90
C SER A 12 8.61 -11.21 9.83
N GLN A 13 9.22 -10.02 9.80
CA GLN A 13 8.83 -8.87 10.63
C GLN A 13 8.94 -7.52 9.91
N VAL A 14 8.47 -7.41 8.66
CA VAL A 14 8.29 -6.07 8.10
C VAL A 14 7.18 -5.37 8.90
N ASP A 15 7.56 -4.39 9.71
CA ASP A 15 6.65 -3.62 10.54
C ASP A 15 5.48 -3.08 9.72
N LYS A 16 4.26 -3.40 10.15
CA LYS A 16 3.03 -2.90 9.50
C LYS A 16 3.02 -1.37 9.40
N GLN A 17 3.61 -0.70 10.39
CA GLN A 17 3.78 0.75 10.42
C GLN A 17 4.72 1.25 9.31
N LEU A 18 5.80 0.51 9.00
CA LEU A 18 6.73 0.85 7.93
C LEU A 18 6.06 0.74 6.56
N ILE A 19 5.26 -0.31 6.34
CA ILE A 19 4.48 -0.49 5.11
C ILE A 19 3.46 0.63 4.95
N GLN A 20 2.74 0.96 6.03
CA GLN A 20 1.77 2.05 6.03
C GLN A 20 2.41 3.39 5.65
N LYS A 21 3.56 3.69 6.28
CA LYS A 21 4.34 4.90 6.00
C LYS A 21 4.85 4.93 4.56
N ALA A 22 5.29 3.80 4.02
CA ALA A 22 5.73 3.69 2.63
C ALA A 22 4.59 3.94 1.64
N ILE A 23 3.38 3.45 1.93
CA ILE A 23 2.19 3.71 1.10
C ILE A 23 1.80 5.18 1.16
N GLU A 24 1.79 5.79 2.34
CA GLU A 24 1.50 7.21 2.51
C GLU A 24 2.51 8.09 1.76
N TYR A 25 3.80 7.77 1.87
CA TYR A 25 4.83 8.44 1.09
C TYR A 25 4.61 8.29 -0.41
N MET A 26 4.18 7.11 -0.86
CA MET A 26 3.87 6.85 -2.26
C MET A 26 2.74 7.74 -2.78
N LEU A 27 1.70 7.96 -1.96
CA LEU A 27 0.55 8.79 -2.29
C LEU A 27 0.88 10.29 -2.24
N VAL A 28 1.62 10.75 -1.23
CA VAL A 28 1.97 12.17 -1.06
C VAL A 28 2.93 12.65 -2.15
N TYR A 29 3.92 11.83 -2.49
CA TYR A 29 4.99 12.19 -3.43
C TYR A 29 4.79 11.62 -4.84
N ASN A 30 3.65 10.97 -5.13
CA ASN A 30 3.37 10.31 -6.41
C ASN A 30 4.50 9.37 -6.90
N LEU A 31 5.13 8.65 -5.97
CA LEU A 31 6.23 7.74 -6.28
C LEU A 31 5.71 6.40 -6.81
N SER A 32 6.51 5.73 -7.62
CA SER A 32 6.20 4.37 -8.04
C SER A 32 6.42 3.36 -6.91
N VAL A 33 5.70 2.23 -6.95
CA VAL A 33 5.89 1.10 -6.03
C VAL A 33 7.35 0.64 -5.99
N ARG A 34 8.06 0.71 -7.13
CA ARG A 34 9.49 0.38 -7.21
C ARG A 34 10.36 1.35 -6.41
N GLN A 35 10.15 2.65 -6.58
CA GLN A 35 10.91 3.67 -5.86
C GLN A 35 10.65 3.60 -4.36
N CYS A 36 9.40 3.46 -3.93
CA CYS A 36 9.08 3.30 -2.51
C CYS A 36 9.64 1.99 -1.93
N ALA A 37 9.58 0.88 -2.66
CA ALA A 37 10.17 -0.39 -2.22
C ALA A 37 11.68 -0.26 -1.97
N GLN A 38 12.39 0.47 -2.84
CA GLN A 38 13.82 0.73 -2.68
C GLN A 38 14.11 1.66 -1.49
N LEU A 39 13.35 2.76 -1.37
CA LEU A 39 13.51 3.74 -0.29
C LEU A 39 13.30 3.15 1.10
N PHE A 40 12.24 2.34 1.26
CA PHE A 40 11.88 1.74 2.54
C PHE A 40 12.48 0.34 2.75
N LYS A 41 13.25 -0.17 1.78
CA LYS A 41 13.81 -1.53 1.76
C LYS A 41 12.74 -2.61 1.98
N ILE A 42 11.55 -2.41 1.42
CA ILE A 42 10.42 -3.33 1.53
C ILE A 42 10.31 -4.13 0.23
N PRO A 43 10.04 -5.45 0.29
CA PRO A 43 9.77 -6.23 -0.92
C PRO A 43 8.60 -5.64 -1.71
N LYS A 44 8.79 -5.50 -3.03
CA LYS A 44 7.76 -4.97 -3.94
C LYS A 44 6.45 -5.72 -3.84
N SER A 45 6.50 -7.05 -3.71
CA SER A 45 5.32 -7.91 -3.56
C SER A 45 4.50 -7.56 -2.32
N THR A 46 5.16 -7.36 -1.18
CA THR A 46 4.53 -6.95 0.08
C THR A 46 3.89 -5.57 -0.05
N LEU A 47 4.61 -4.59 -0.61
CA LEU A 47 4.10 -3.23 -0.77
C LEU A 47 2.92 -3.19 -1.75
N HIS A 48 3.02 -3.87 -2.89
CA HIS A 48 1.97 -3.96 -3.90
C HIS A 48 0.69 -4.61 -3.36
N ARG A 49 0.81 -5.73 -2.64
CA ARG A 49 -0.33 -6.42 -2.03
C ARG A 49 -1.05 -5.52 -1.03
N ASN A 50 -0.33 -4.81 -0.17
CA ASN A 50 -0.94 -3.90 0.81
C ASN A 50 -1.55 -2.67 0.13
N PHE A 51 -0.91 -2.14 -0.92
CA PHE A 51 -1.46 -1.04 -1.70
C PHE A 51 -2.77 -1.41 -2.41
N GLN A 52 -2.85 -2.60 -3.01
CA GLN A 52 -4.08 -3.09 -3.63
C GLN A 52 -5.19 -3.31 -2.60
N ARG A 53 -4.88 -3.88 -1.43
CA ARG A 53 -5.87 -4.05 -0.35
C ARG A 53 -6.43 -2.71 0.12
N ARG A 54 -5.58 -1.68 0.27
CA ARG A 54 -6.02 -0.33 0.64
C ARG A 54 -6.96 0.27 -0.42
N LYS A 55 -6.63 0.12 -1.72
CA LYS A 55 -7.51 0.55 -2.82
C LYS A 55 -8.86 -0.18 -2.83
N GLN A 56 -8.86 -1.49 -2.58
CA GLN A 56 -10.10 -2.26 -2.51
C GLN A 56 -10.99 -1.81 -1.35
N GLN A 57 -10.40 -1.53 -0.18
CA GLN A 57 -11.13 -1.00 0.97
C GLN A 57 -11.70 0.40 0.70
N ASP A 58 -10.96 1.28 0.00
CA ASP A 58 -11.49 2.58 -0.41
C ASP A 58 -12.68 2.43 -1.37
N CYS A 59 -12.61 1.50 -2.33
CA CYS A 59 -13.74 1.20 -3.20
C CYS A 59 -14.95 0.65 -2.41
N GLU A 60 -14.76 -0.35 -1.55
CA GLU A 60 -15.85 -0.90 -0.72
C GLU A 60 -16.49 0.15 0.19
N ASN A 61 -15.69 1.03 0.79
CA ASN A 61 -16.21 2.11 1.62
C ASN A 61 -17.00 3.15 0.81
N GLN A 62 -16.60 3.44 -0.42
CA GLN A 62 -17.39 4.31 -1.32
C GLN A 62 -18.74 3.66 -1.66
N TYR A 63 -18.78 2.36 -1.95
CA TYR A 63 -20.05 1.65 -2.20
C TYR A 63 -20.94 1.60 -0.97
N LYS A 64 -20.36 1.40 0.23
CA LYS A 64 -21.14 1.37 1.48
C LYS A 64 -21.75 2.73 1.80
N PHE A 65 -21.02 3.83 1.59
CA PHE A 65 -21.56 5.19 1.75
C PHE A 65 -22.69 5.49 0.76
N LEU A 66 -22.57 5.00 -0.49
CA LEU A 66 -23.63 5.15 -1.49
C LEU A 66 -24.87 4.33 -1.12
N ILE A 67 -24.71 3.12 -0.62
CA ILE A 67 -25.83 2.27 -0.17
C ILE A 67 -26.50 2.86 1.06
N ASP A 68 -25.76 3.32 2.07
CA ASP A 68 -26.33 3.96 3.27
C ASP A 68 -27.13 5.23 2.91
N LYS A 69 -26.65 6.04 1.96
CA LYS A 69 -27.42 7.20 1.47
C LYS A 69 -28.70 6.82 0.75
N ILE A 70 -28.71 5.74 -0.03
CA ILE A 70 -29.91 5.27 -0.73
C ILE A 70 -30.93 4.72 0.26
N VAL A 71 -30.48 3.97 1.28
CA VAL A 71 -31.36 3.41 2.32
C VAL A 71 -31.93 4.50 3.24
N THR A 72 -31.19 5.58 3.50
CA THR A 72 -31.67 6.70 4.34
C THR A 72 -32.67 7.61 3.60
N LEU A 73 -32.77 7.51 2.28
CA LEU A 73 -33.67 8.31 1.43
C LEU A 73 -34.95 7.55 1.01
N LEU A 74 -35.15 6.33 1.51
CA LEU A 74 -36.38 5.53 1.35
C LEU A 74 -37.14 5.47 2.68
#